data_AF-A0A6L7QKI0-F1
#
_entry.id   AF-A0A6L7QKI0-F1
#
_cell.length_a   1.000
_cell.length_b   1.000
_cell.length_c   1.000
_cell.angle_alpha   90.00
_cell.angle_beta   90.00
_cell.angle_gamma   90.00
#
_symmetry.space_group_name_H-M   'P 1'
#
loop_
_entity.id
_entity.type
_entity.pdbx_description
1 polymer ?
#
loop_
_entity_poly.entity_id
_entity_poly.type
_entity_poly.pdbx_seq_one_letter_code
_entity_poly.pdbx_strand_id
1 'polypeptide(L)'
;MRTICALWITASTFICVHLRIRTIIATWLTVVASLVAVPSQAWWGDGHGILTEAAVLALPEDVPAFFRQGGDIPSHTAFDPDLFKNRRTPLLSHAEHGEHYFDIEYLGGRAIPAKRFDFIALCFELQLDPPRVGMAPYAIAEWTERLAVAFAEHRQWPENEAIQQKCLVYAGILAHYAQDICQPLHTTLNFDGKKQADGTVIGKGIHEQVDSAVERLGFAPEDLAAEQDVAAFDSLMKAIT
;
A
#
# COMPACT_ATOMS: atom_id res chain seq x y z
N MET A 1 22.49 24.75 72.42
CA MET A 1 21.61 23.60 72.07
C MET A 1 20.37 23.96 71.25
N ARG A 2 19.78 25.17 71.34
CA ARG A 2 18.57 25.52 70.55
C ARG A 2 18.82 25.88 69.06
N THR A 3 20.05 26.21 68.67
CA THR A 3 20.40 26.59 67.28
C THR A 3 20.72 25.40 66.36
N ILE A 4 21.08 24.23 66.89
CA ILE A 4 21.44 23.05 66.08
C ILE A 4 20.18 22.31 65.57
N CYS A 5 19.07 22.38 66.30
CA CYS A 5 17.79 21.76 65.89
C CYS A 5 17.13 22.48 64.69
N ALA A 6 17.28 23.81 64.57
CA ALA A 6 16.65 24.59 63.50
C ALA A 6 17.29 24.34 62.11
N LEU A 7 18.60 24.04 62.07
CA LEU A 7 19.33 23.76 60.82
C LEU A 7 18.95 22.39 60.22
N TRP A 8 18.64 21.40 61.05
CA TRP A 8 18.27 20.06 60.59
C TRP A 8 16.84 19.98 60.04
N ILE A 9 15.91 20.75 60.60
CA ILE A 9 14.53 20.82 60.12
C ILE A 9 14.44 21.56 58.79
N THR A 10 15.20 22.66 58.62
CA THR A 10 15.25 23.40 57.34
C THR A 10 15.91 22.57 56.23
N ALA A 11 17.05 21.93 56.47
CA ALA A 11 17.69 21.06 55.48
C ALA A 11 16.81 19.88 55.03
N SER A 12 16.09 19.25 55.96
CA SER A 12 15.18 18.12 55.65
C SER A 12 13.97 18.55 54.83
N THR A 13 13.47 19.77 55.05
CA THR A 13 12.34 20.34 54.28
C THR A 13 12.77 20.70 52.86
N PHE A 14 13.97 21.27 52.70
CA PHE A 14 14.55 21.57 51.38
C PHE A 14 14.80 20.31 50.54
N ILE A 15 15.33 19.24 51.14
CA ILE A 15 15.56 17.96 50.45
C ILE A 15 14.23 17.31 50.04
N CYS A 16 13.21 17.35 50.90
CA CYS A 16 11.88 16.79 50.60
C CYS A 16 11.14 17.56 49.49
N VAL A 17 11.27 18.91 49.46
CA VAL A 17 10.74 19.76 48.39
C VAL A 17 11.47 19.54 47.07
N HIS A 18 12.79 19.41 47.07
CA HIS A 18 13.57 19.13 45.85
C HIS A 18 13.30 17.73 45.30
N LEU A 19 13.11 16.72 46.16
CA LEU A 19 12.68 15.38 45.72
C LEU A 19 11.29 15.41 45.10
N ARG A 20 10.32 16.11 45.72
CA ARG A 20 8.95 16.27 45.20
C ARG A 20 8.91 17.03 43.87
N ILE A 21 9.68 18.11 43.72
CA ILE A 21 9.78 18.87 42.47
C ILE A 21 10.43 18.02 41.37
N ARG A 22 11.47 17.25 41.68
CA ARG A 22 12.08 16.30 40.73
C ARG A 22 11.14 15.17 40.33
N THR A 23 10.32 14.65 41.25
CA THR A 23 9.30 13.65 40.90
C THR A 23 8.20 14.27 40.06
N ILE A 24 7.71 15.47 40.39
CA ILE A 24 6.69 16.17 39.60
C ILE A 24 7.22 16.48 38.19
N ILE A 25 8.42 17.03 38.05
CA ILE A 25 9.04 17.31 36.75
C ILE A 25 9.27 16.01 35.96
N ALA A 26 9.73 14.94 36.61
CA ALA A 26 9.87 13.64 35.96
C ALA A 26 8.51 13.12 35.47
N THR A 27 7.46 13.17 36.29
CA THR A 27 6.11 12.75 35.91
C THR A 27 5.53 13.59 34.76
N TRP A 28 5.75 14.90 34.76
CA TRP A 28 5.33 15.77 33.65
C TRP A 28 6.12 15.50 32.36
N LEU A 29 7.42 15.21 32.44
CA LEU A 29 8.23 14.77 31.29
C LEU A 29 7.74 13.43 30.74
N THR A 30 7.36 12.46 31.59
CA THR A 30 6.78 11.20 31.12
C THR A 30 5.41 11.39 30.48
N VAL A 31 4.56 12.27 31.04
CA VAL A 31 3.23 12.59 30.48
C VAL A 31 3.34 13.33 29.14
N VAL A 32 4.26 14.28 29.01
CA VAL A 32 4.51 14.97 27.72
C VAL A 32 5.07 14.01 26.68
N ALA A 33 5.97 13.10 27.06
CA ALA A 33 6.49 12.06 26.16
C ALA A 33 5.43 11.04 25.71
N SER A 34 4.34 10.86 26.48
CA SER A 34 3.21 10.02 26.09
C SER A 34 2.09 10.77 25.35
N LEU A 35 2.16 12.10 25.28
CA LEU A 35 1.30 12.94 24.42
C LEU A 35 1.89 13.17 23.02
N VAL A 36 3.14 12.78 22.78
CA VAL A 36 3.67 12.60 21.43
C VAL A 36 3.03 11.31 20.90
N ALA A 37 1.80 11.44 20.42
CA ALA A 37 1.18 10.43 19.57
C ALA A 37 2.07 10.30 18.32
N VAL A 38 3.05 9.39 18.36
CA VAL A 38 3.62 8.87 17.14
C VAL A 38 2.43 8.28 16.40
N PRO A 39 2.13 8.70 15.15
CA PRO A 39 1.05 8.08 14.39
C PRO A 39 1.36 6.59 14.38
N SER A 40 0.52 5.81 15.05
CA SER A 40 0.59 4.36 14.99
C SER A 40 0.07 3.95 13.63
N GLN A 41 0.87 4.19 12.59
CA GLN A 41 0.80 3.47 11.32
C GLN A 41 1.31 2.04 11.60
N ALA A 42 0.60 1.35 12.49
CA ALA A 42 1.01 0.08 13.07
C ALA A 42 0.27 -1.09 12.43
N TRP A 43 -0.29 -0.88 11.24
CA TRP A 43 -1.11 -1.90 10.60
C TRP A 43 -0.64 -2.28 9.21
N TRP A 44 -0.06 -1.40 8.40
CA TRP A 44 0.39 -1.72 7.03
C TRP A 44 1.48 -0.76 6.58
N GLY A 45 2.22 -1.14 5.53
CA GLY A 45 3.13 -0.21 4.87
C GLY A 45 2.34 0.78 3.99
N ASP A 46 2.65 2.07 4.05
CA ASP A 46 1.86 3.14 3.39
C ASP A 46 2.25 3.37 1.92
N GLY A 47 3.08 2.49 1.34
CA GLY A 47 3.63 2.66 0.00
C GLY A 47 2.56 2.81 -1.09
N HIS A 48 1.50 2.00 -1.05
CA HIS A 48 0.40 2.08 -2.02
C HIS A 48 -0.38 3.39 -1.92
N GLY A 49 -0.62 3.89 -0.71
CA GLY A 49 -1.29 5.17 -0.49
C GLY A 49 -0.48 6.32 -1.06
N ILE A 50 0.82 6.38 -0.73
CA ILE A 50 1.75 7.41 -1.22
C ILE A 50 1.81 7.42 -2.76
N LEU A 51 1.98 6.25 -3.38
CA LEU A 51 2.04 6.13 -4.84
C LEU A 51 0.72 6.49 -5.51
N THR A 52 -0.41 6.16 -4.89
CA THR A 52 -1.74 6.47 -5.42
C THR A 52 -2.01 7.97 -5.36
N GLU A 53 -1.65 8.62 -4.25
CA GLU A 53 -1.78 10.07 -4.13
C GLU A 53 -0.92 10.79 -5.16
N ALA A 54 0.34 10.35 -5.33
CA ALA A 54 1.24 10.87 -6.36
C ALA A 54 0.64 10.73 -7.76
N ALA A 55 0.06 9.56 -8.07
CA ALA A 55 -0.59 9.30 -9.36
C ALA A 55 -1.78 10.23 -9.60
N VAL A 56 -2.60 10.51 -8.58
CA VAL A 56 -3.74 11.44 -8.69
C VAL A 56 -3.26 12.88 -8.86
N LEU A 57 -2.23 13.30 -8.12
CA LEU A 57 -1.63 14.64 -8.24
C LEU A 57 -1.03 14.90 -9.62
N ALA A 58 -0.49 13.86 -10.26
CA ALA A 58 0.10 13.95 -11.60
C ALA A 58 -0.94 13.97 -12.74
N LEU A 59 -2.23 13.80 -12.44
CA LEU A 59 -3.26 13.70 -13.48
C LEU A 59 -3.39 15.00 -14.29
N PRO A 60 -3.53 14.88 -15.62
CA PRO A 60 -3.72 16.04 -16.49
C PRO A 60 -5.06 16.75 -16.23
N GLU A 61 -5.12 18.03 -16.59
CA GLU A 61 -6.28 18.91 -16.34
C GLU A 61 -7.59 18.46 -17.04
N ASP A 62 -7.49 17.62 -18.06
CA ASP A 62 -8.64 17.04 -18.78
C ASP A 62 -9.34 15.91 -18.00
N VAL A 63 -8.73 15.40 -16.93
CA VAL A 63 -9.39 14.51 -15.98
C VAL A 63 -10.37 15.33 -15.10
N PRO A 64 -11.61 14.84 -14.86
CA PRO A 64 -12.62 15.58 -14.11
C PRO A 64 -12.14 16.09 -12.75
N ALA A 65 -12.53 17.34 -12.41
CA ALA A 65 -12.08 18.01 -11.19
C ALA A 65 -12.40 17.23 -9.91
N PHE A 66 -13.57 16.58 -9.82
CA PHE A 66 -13.93 15.75 -8.66
C PHE A 66 -12.91 14.62 -8.41
N PHE A 67 -12.34 14.08 -9.50
CA PHE A 67 -11.42 12.96 -9.43
C PHE A 67 -10.03 13.44 -9.00
N ARG A 68 -9.55 14.55 -9.59
CA ARG A 68 -8.26 15.17 -9.22
C ARG A 68 -8.25 15.72 -7.79
N GLN A 69 -9.39 16.18 -7.29
CA GLN A 69 -9.53 16.71 -5.92
C GLN A 69 -9.84 15.65 -4.87
N GLY A 70 -10.27 14.46 -5.28
CA GLY A 70 -10.70 13.37 -4.39
C GLY A 70 -9.64 12.30 -4.16
N GLY A 71 -8.35 12.66 -4.22
CA GLY A 71 -7.23 11.72 -4.14
C GLY A 71 -7.10 10.97 -2.81
N ASP A 72 -7.70 11.50 -1.74
CA ASP A 72 -7.76 10.86 -0.42
C ASP A 72 -8.48 9.50 -0.46
N ILE A 73 -9.57 9.39 -1.24
CA ILE A 73 -10.34 8.17 -1.37
C ILE A 73 -9.56 7.05 -2.06
N PRO A 74 -9.04 7.19 -3.30
CA PRO A 74 -8.27 6.14 -3.95
C PRO A 74 -7.00 5.79 -3.16
N SER A 75 -6.32 6.76 -2.53
CA SER A 75 -5.17 6.47 -1.67
C SER A 75 -5.54 5.59 -0.48
N HIS A 76 -6.71 5.80 0.13
CA HIS A 76 -7.21 4.93 1.19
C HIS A 76 -7.67 3.56 0.66
N THR A 77 -8.44 3.52 -0.42
CA THR A 77 -8.96 2.24 -0.94
C THR A 77 -7.90 1.43 -1.68
N ALA A 78 -6.73 2.01 -1.97
CA ALA A 78 -5.56 1.25 -2.45
C ALA A 78 -5.04 0.23 -1.41
N PHE A 79 -5.45 0.30 -0.14
CA PHE A 79 -5.13 -0.74 0.84
C PHE A 79 -6.12 -1.92 0.80
N ASP A 80 -7.29 -1.74 0.19
CA ASP A 80 -8.37 -2.72 0.29
C ASP A 80 -8.01 -4.10 -0.28
N PRO A 81 -7.30 -4.24 -1.42
CA PRO A 81 -6.90 -5.56 -1.92
C PRO A 81 -6.03 -6.35 -0.92
N ASP A 82 -5.12 -5.67 -0.23
CA ASP A 82 -4.35 -6.28 0.86
C ASP A 82 -5.25 -6.72 2.04
N LEU A 83 -6.25 -5.91 2.36
CA LEU A 83 -7.24 -6.26 3.38
C LEU A 83 -8.14 -7.44 2.94
N PHE A 84 -8.40 -7.60 1.65
CA PHE A 84 -9.19 -8.73 1.11
C PHE A 84 -8.48 -10.07 1.28
N LYS A 85 -7.14 -10.07 1.42
CA LYS A 85 -6.34 -11.25 1.82
C LYS A 85 -6.50 -11.65 3.29
N ASN A 86 -7.40 -11.03 4.05
CA ASN A 86 -7.65 -11.38 5.45
C ASN A 86 -8.07 -12.86 5.61
N ARG A 87 -7.25 -13.63 6.33
CA ARG A 87 -7.46 -15.07 6.55
C ARG A 87 -8.75 -15.41 7.30
N ARG A 88 -9.39 -14.45 7.97
CA ARG A 88 -10.70 -14.62 8.62
C ARG A 88 -11.88 -14.59 7.64
N THR A 89 -11.65 -14.16 6.40
CA THR A 89 -12.62 -14.18 5.30
C THR A 89 -12.12 -15.14 4.22
N PRO A 90 -12.14 -16.47 4.45
CA PRO A 90 -11.39 -17.44 3.64
C PRO A 90 -11.86 -17.51 2.18
N LEU A 91 -13.15 -17.26 1.90
CA LEU A 91 -13.65 -17.25 0.52
C LEU A 91 -13.10 -16.06 -0.27
N LEU A 92 -13.07 -14.88 0.36
CA LEU A 92 -12.50 -13.67 -0.25
C LEU A 92 -10.99 -13.80 -0.38
N SER A 93 -10.30 -14.19 0.68
CA SER A 93 -8.84 -14.36 0.69
C SER A 93 -8.37 -15.40 -0.34
N HIS A 94 -9.14 -16.47 -0.55
CA HIS A 94 -8.84 -17.47 -1.57
C HIS A 94 -8.98 -16.92 -3.00
N ALA A 95 -9.98 -16.08 -3.25
CA ALA A 95 -10.16 -15.45 -4.56
C ALA A 95 -9.12 -14.34 -4.81
N GLU A 96 -8.75 -13.61 -3.76
CA GLU A 96 -7.91 -12.41 -3.86
C GLU A 96 -6.43 -12.73 -4.05
N HIS A 97 -5.90 -13.77 -3.40
CA HIS A 97 -4.45 -13.91 -3.25
C HIS A 97 -3.70 -13.92 -4.60
N GLY A 98 -4.28 -14.57 -5.61
CA GLY A 98 -3.68 -14.66 -6.96
C GLY A 98 -3.77 -13.37 -7.79
N GLU A 99 -4.45 -12.31 -7.33
CA GLU A 99 -4.58 -11.05 -8.07
C GLU A 99 -3.38 -10.10 -7.86
N HIS A 100 -2.48 -10.39 -6.92
CA HIS A 100 -1.38 -9.49 -6.51
C HIS A 100 -0.05 -9.72 -7.22
N TYR A 101 0.07 -10.76 -8.04
CA TYR A 101 1.34 -11.13 -8.65
C TYR A 101 1.14 -11.78 -10.02
N PHE A 102 2.26 -11.98 -10.72
CA PHE A 102 2.32 -12.67 -11.99
C PHE A 102 3.70 -13.32 -12.20
N ASP A 103 3.84 -14.56 -11.72
CA ASP A 103 5.05 -15.37 -11.79
C ASP A 103 5.22 -15.94 -13.22
N ILE A 104 5.56 -15.06 -14.15
CA ILE A 104 5.60 -15.32 -15.59
C ILE A 104 6.48 -16.51 -15.97
N GLU A 105 7.49 -16.85 -15.15
CA GLU A 105 8.38 -17.97 -15.46
C GLU A 105 7.67 -19.32 -15.48
N TYR A 106 6.55 -19.49 -14.76
CA TYR A 106 5.73 -20.70 -14.87
C TYR A 106 5.24 -20.95 -16.29
N LEU A 107 5.05 -19.90 -17.10
CA LEU A 107 4.57 -20.00 -18.47
C LEU A 107 5.64 -20.47 -19.45
N GLY A 108 6.91 -20.51 -19.07
CA GLY A 108 8.00 -21.00 -19.93
C GLY A 108 8.10 -20.30 -21.29
N GLY A 109 7.75 -19.01 -21.34
CA GLY A 109 7.77 -18.19 -22.56
C GLY A 109 6.57 -18.39 -23.50
N ARG A 110 5.51 -19.09 -23.07
CA ARG A 110 4.25 -19.12 -23.82
C ARG A 110 3.66 -17.71 -23.94
N ALA A 111 3.03 -17.43 -25.08
CA ALA A 111 2.33 -16.16 -25.27
C ALA A 111 1.18 -16.03 -24.26
N ILE A 112 1.10 -14.86 -23.62
CA ILE A 112 0.09 -14.55 -22.61
C ILE A 112 -1.22 -14.20 -23.33
N PRO A 113 -2.31 -14.96 -23.11
CA PRO A 113 -3.60 -14.64 -23.71
C PRO A 113 -4.13 -13.32 -23.17
N ALA A 114 -4.79 -12.53 -24.03
CA ALA A 114 -5.29 -11.22 -23.65
C ALA A 114 -6.47 -11.27 -22.66
N LYS A 115 -7.21 -12.39 -22.58
CA LYS A 115 -8.39 -12.53 -21.74
C LYS A 115 -8.15 -13.52 -20.60
N ARG A 116 -8.67 -13.19 -19.41
CA ARG A 116 -8.52 -14.01 -18.19
C ARG A 116 -8.90 -15.47 -18.39
N PHE A 117 -10.05 -15.75 -19.00
CA PHE A 117 -10.51 -17.13 -19.17
C PHE A 117 -9.68 -17.92 -20.19
N ASP A 118 -9.12 -17.25 -21.20
CA ASP A 118 -8.19 -17.87 -22.16
C ASP A 118 -6.85 -18.19 -21.46
N PHE A 119 -6.41 -17.33 -20.55
CA PHE A 119 -5.25 -17.58 -19.69
C PHE A 119 -5.46 -18.73 -18.71
N ILE A 120 -6.64 -18.80 -18.08
CA ILE A 120 -7.00 -19.94 -17.23
C ILE A 120 -6.97 -21.25 -18.04
N ALA A 121 -7.48 -21.24 -19.27
CA ALA A 121 -7.39 -22.39 -20.16
C ALA A 121 -5.93 -22.77 -20.48
N LEU A 122 -5.07 -21.78 -20.77
CA LEU A 122 -3.63 -22.00 -20.96
C LEU A 122 -2.97 -22.61 -19.72
N CYS A 123 -3.27 -22.11 -18.52
CA CYS A 123 -2.75 -22.67 -17.27
C CYS A 123 -3.14 -24.15 -17.13
N PHE A 124 -4.39 -24.51 -17.43
CA PHE A 124 -4.81 -25.91 -17.40
C PHE A 124 -4.14 -26.78 -18.48
N GLU A 125 -3.92 -26.27 -19.69
CA GLU A 125 -3.12 -26.95 -20.71
C GLU A 125 -1.70 -27.25 -20.23
N LEU A 126 -1.12 -26.33 -19.47
CA LEU A 126 0.22 -26.43 -18.88
C LEU A 126 0.26 -27.20 -17.55
N GLN A 127 -0.89 -27.71 -17.07
CA GLN A 127 -1.02 -28.37 -15.76
C GLN A 127 -0.61 -27.46 -14.58
N LEU A 128 -0.84 -26.17 -14.71
CA LEU A 128 -0.61 -25.15 -13.71
C LEU A 128 -1.92 -24.81 -12.98
N ASP A 129 -1.79 -24.40 -11.73
CA ASP A 129 -2.86 -23.80 -10.95
C ASP A 129 -2.91 -22.29 -11.24
N PRO A 130 -3.96 -21.74 -11.89
CA PRO A 130 -3.96 -20.35 -12.33
C PRO A 130 -3.71 -19.32 -11.22
N PRO A 131 -4.34 -19.42 -10.02
CA PRO A 131 -4.04 -18.53 -8.91
C PRO A 131 -2.59 -18.57 -8.45
N ARG A 132 -1.87 -19.68 -8.64
CA ARG A 132 -0.44 -19.82 -8.30
C ARG A 132 0.48 -19.19 -9.34
N VAL A 133 0.07 -19.10 -10.59
CA VAL A 133 0.80 -18.31 -11.60
C VAL A 133 0.58 -16.81 -11.34
N GLY A 134 -0.61 -16.46 -10.84
CA GLY A 134 -1.01 -15.08 -10.61
C GLY A 134 -1.78 -14.52 -11.80
N MET A 135 -2.59 -13.50 -11.53
CA MET A 135 -3.56 -12.91 -12.45
C MET A 135 -3.53 -11.37 -12.43
N ALA A 136 -2.51 -10.75 -11.83
CA ALA A 136 -2.41 -9.29 -11.73
C ALA A 136 -2.65 -8.53 -13.06
N PRO A 137 -2.11 -8.95 -14.22
CA PRO A 137 -2.41 -8.30 -15.50
C PRO A 137 -3.91 -8.26 -15.82
N TYR A 138 -4.64 -9.32 -15.48
CA TYR A 138 -6.08 -9.39 -15.70
C TYR A 138 -6.85 -8.55 -14.69
N ALA A 139 -6.44 -8.53 -13.41
CA ALA A 139 -7.00 -7.62 -12.41
C ALA A 139 -6.91 -6.17 -12.88
N ILE A 140 -5.71 -5.74 -13.29
CA ILE A 140 -5.43 -4.39 -13.78
C ILE A 140 -6.29 -4.08 -15.00
N ALA A 141 -6.32 -4.95 -16.01
CA ALA A 141 -7.09 -4.73 -17.22
C ALA A 141 -8.58 -4.57 -16.93
N GLU A 142 -9.15 -5.48 -16.15
CA GLU A 142 -10.58 -5.50 -15.88
C GLU A 142 -10.99 -4.36 -14.93
N TRP A 143 -10.17 -3.96 -13.96
CA TRP A 143 -10.43 -2.79 -13.12
C TRP A 143 -10.28 -1.47 -13.90
N THR A 144 -9.36 -1.40 -14.85
CA THR A 144 -9.26 -0.28 -15.79
C THR A 144 -10.55 -0.15 -16.61
N GLU A 145 -11.06 -1.25 -17.17
CA GLU A 145 -12.31 -1.23 -17.93
C GLU A 145 -13.53 -0.89 -17.06
N ARG A 146 -13.59 -1.36 -15.80
CA ARG A 146 -14.62 -0.96 -14.84
C ARG A 146 -14.58 0.55 -14.56
N LEU A 147 -13.40 1.11 -14.35
CA LEU A 147 -13.22 2.54 -14.16
C LEU A 147 -13.60 3.33 -15.41
N ALA A 148 -13.26 2.85 -16.61
CA ALA A 148 -13.65 3.47 -17.87
C ALA A 148 -15.18 3.53 -18.05
N VAL A 149 -15.88 2.46 -17.67
CA VAL A 149 -17.36 2.44 -17.63
C VAL A 149 -17.89 3.43 -16.60
N ALA A 150 -17.30 3.51 -15.40
CA ALA A 150 -17.71 4.47 -14.39
C ALA A 150 -17.54 5.93 -14.86
N PHE A 151 -16.44 6.25 -15.54
CA PHE A 151 -16.25 7.56 -16.18
C PHE A 151 -17.26 7.81 -17.31
N ALA A 152 -17.65 6.78 -18.07
CA ALA A 152 -18.71 6.92 -19.08
C ALA A 152 -20.06 7.26 -18.45
N GLU A 153 -20.42 6.62 -17.34
CA GLU A 153 -21.61 6.99 -16.56
C GLU A 153 -21.49 8.42 -16.01
N HIS A 154 -20.32 8.82 -15.50
CA HIS A 154 -20.11 10.19 -15.01
C HIS A 154 -20.34 11.24 -16.11
N ARG A 155 -19.88 10.98 -17.35
CA ARG A 155 -20.16 11.89 -18.48
C ARG A 155 -21.66 12.05 -18.76
N GLN A 156 -22.47 11.03 -18.48
CA GLN A 156 -23.92 11.08 -18.65
C GLN A 156 -24.63 11.75 -17.45
N TRP A 157 -24.11 11.59 -16.24
CA TRP A 157 -24.67 12.14 -15.00
C TRP A 157 -23.57 12.76 -14.11
N PRO A 158 -23.03 13.92 -14.48
CA PRO A 158 -21.82 14.48 -13.86
C PRO A 158 -22.02 14.83 -12.38
N GLU A 159 -23.20 15.29 -11.99
CA GLU A 159 -23.52 15.71 -10.62
C GLU A 159 -23.94 14.53 -9.71
N ASN A 160 -23.90 13.29 -10.20
CA ASN A 160 -24.28 12.15 -9.39
C ASN A 160 -23.11 11.71 -8.48
N GLU A 161 -23.21 12.07 -7.20
CA GLU A 161 -22.21 11.75 -6.18
C GLU A 161 -21.89 10.26 -6.09
N ALA A 162 -22.87 9.37 -6.22
CA ALA A 162 -22.63 7.93 -6.15
C ALA A 162 -21.72 7.44 -7.29
N ILE A 163 -21.82 8.05 -8.48
CA ILE A 163 -20.96 7.72 -9.61
C ILE A 163 -19.56 8.28 -9.40
N GLN A 164 -19.44 9.50 -8.86
CA GLN A 164 -18.15 10.10 -8.52
C GLN A 164 -17.39 9.24 -7.49
N GLN A 165 -18.05 8.86 -6.40
CA GLN A 165 -17.48 7.98 -5.37
C GLN A 165 -17.08 6.61 -5.93
N LYS A 166 -17.92 6.03 -6.79
CA LYS A 166 -17.60 4.78 -7.50
C LYS A 166 -16.32 4.89 -8.31
N CYS A 167 -16.11 5.99 -9.04
CA CYS A 167 -14.87 6.20 -9.81
C CYS A 167 -13.65 6.21 -8.89
N LEU A 168 -13.72 6.93 -7.77
CA LEU A 168 -12.61 7.05 -6.81
C LEU A 168 -12.26 5.72 -6.14
N VAL A 169 -13.26 4.95 -5.70
CA VAL A 169 -13.04 3.61 -5.13
C VAL A 169 -12.40 2.68 -6.15
N TYR A 170 -12.93 2.63 -7.37
CA TYR A 170 -12.38 1.77 -8.44
C TYR A 170 -10.95 2.15 -8.79
N ALA A 171 -10.62 3.44 -8.74
CA ALA A 171 -9.27 3.92 -8.97
C ALA A 171 -8.27 3.45 -7.90
N GLY A 172 -8.64 3.46 -6.62
CA GLY A 172 -7.75 2.93 -5.57
C GLY A 172 -7.51 1.43 -5.71
N ILE A 173 -8.57 0.65 -5.98
CA ILE A 173 -8.43 -0.79 -6.23
C ILE A 173 -7.54 -1.07 -7.45
N LEU A 174 -7.73 -0.32 -8.55
CA LEU A 174 -6.88 -0.41 -9.73
C LEU A 174 -5.41 -0.04 -9.40
N ALA A 175 -5.21 1.05 -8.66
CA ALA A 175 -3.90 1.57 -8.32
C ALA A 175 -3.08 0.53 -7.56
N HIS A 176 -3.69 -0.19 -6.62
CA HIS A 176 -3.02 -1.27 -5.89
C HIS A 176 -2.40 -2.31 -6.83
N TYR A 177 -3.19 -2.95 -7.68
CA TYR A 177 -2.67 -4.01 -8.55
C TYR A 177 -1.66 -3.48 -9.57
N ALA A 178 -1.87 -2.25 -10.07
CA ALA A 178 -0.93 -1.61 -10.99
C ALA A 178 0.43 -1.31 -10.31
N GLN A 179 0.42 -0.99 -9.02
CA GLN A 179 1.64 -0.78 -8.24
C GLN A 179 2.32 -2.10 -7.89
N ASP A 180 1.55 -3.14 -7.53
CA ASP A 180 2.08 -4.49 -7.30
C ASP A 180 2.92 -4.97 -8.48
N ILE A 181 2.42 -4.87 -9.72
CA ILE A 181 3.17 -5.35 -10.89
C ILE A 181 4.41 -4.50 -11.23
N CYS A 182 4.50 -3.27 -10.71
CA CYS A 182 5.69 -2.43 -10.83
C CYS A 182 6.78 -2.84 -9.81
N GLN A 183 6.44 -3.65 -8.80
CA GLN A 183 7.37 -4.28 -7.87
C GLN A 183 7.96 -5.54 -8.55
N PRO A 184 9.26 -5.57 -8.91
CA PRO A 184 9.84 -6.69 -9.66
C PRO A 184 9.65 -8.09 -9.04
N LEU A 185 9.64 -8.18 -7.71
CA LEU A 185 9.42 -9.40 -6.94
C LEU A 185 7.96 -9.87 -6.92
N HIS A 186 6.98 -9.07 -7.36
CA HIS A 186 5.62 -9.56 -7.64
C HIS A 186 5.51 -10.21 -9.03
N THR A 187 6.62 -10.27 -9.78
CA THR A 187 6.65 -10.81 -11.16
C THR A 187 7.62 -11.99 -11.31
N THR A 188 7.97 -12.65 -10.19
CA THR A 188 8.93 -13.75 -10.20
C THR A 188 8.64 -14.83 -9.17
N LEU A 189 8.84 -16.09 -9.58
CA LEU A 189 8.78 -17.25 -8.68
C LEU A 189 9.77 -17.17 -7.49
N ASN A 190 10.80 -16.32 -7.58
CA ASN A 190 11.80 -16.12 -6.52
C ASN A 190 11.54 -14.84 -5.69
N PHE A 191 10.27 -14.48 -5.53
CA PHE A 191 9.83 -13.24 -4.88
C PHE A 191 10.49 -12.98 -3.52
N ASP A 192 10.60 -13.99 -2.65
CA ASP A 192 11.22 -13.88 -1.32
C ASP A 192 12.57 -14.61 -1.22
N GLY A 193 13.39 -14.38 -2.23
CA GLY A 193 14.73 -14.93 -2.33
C GLY A 193 14.80 -16.23 -3.15
N LYS A 194 16.04 -16.58 -3.53
CA LYS A 194 16.31 -17.68 -4.45
C LYS A 194 16.74 -18.94 -3.72
N LYS A 195 15.94 -20.00 -3.84
CA LYS A 195 16.26 -21.32 -3.31
C LYS A 195 17.43 -21.97 -4.06
N GLN A 196 18.42 -22.45 -3.32
CA GLN A 196 19.60 -23.14 -3.82
C GLN A 196 19.40 -24.66 -3.85
N ALA A 197 20.29 -25.37 -4.56
CA ALA A 197 20.24 -26.83 -4.67
C ALA A 197 20.44 -27.54 -3.31
N ASP A 198 21.18 -26.93 -2.38
CA ASP A 198 21.41 -27.44 -1.03
C ASP A 198 20.25 -27.14 -0.05
N GLY A 199 19.18 -26.50 -0.53
CA GLY A 199 18.01 -26.13 0.26
C GLY A 199 18.11 -24.78 0.98
N THR A 200 19.25 -24.10 0.93
CA THR A 200 19.39 -22.74 1.48
C THR A 200 18.66 -21.71 0.60
N VAL A 201 18.35 -20.53 1.15
CA VAL A 201 17.68 -19.43 0.44
C VAL A 201 18.56 -18.19 0.53
N ILE A 202 19.01 -17.69 -0.62
CA ILE A 202 19.78 -16.45 -0.71
C ILE A 202 18.81 -15.29 -0.88
N GLY A 203 19.00 -14.22 -0.10
CA GLY A 203 18.12 -13.04 -0.16
C GLY A 203 16.75 -13.26 0.48
N LYS A 204 16.63 -14.20 1.43
CA LYS A 204 15.38 -14.41 2.18
C LYS A 204 14.94 -13.12 2.88
N GLY A 205 13.66 -12.79 2.81
CA GLY A 205 13.07 -11.58 3.40
C GLY A 205 13.24 -10.33 2.52
N ILE A 206 13.73 -10.46 1.28
CA ILE A 206 13.93 -9.32 0.38
C ILE A 206 12.60 -8.73 -0.10
N HIS A 207 11.54 -9.55 -0.20
CA HIS A 207 10.23 -9.11 -0.66
C HIS A 207 9.70 -7.95 0.19
N GLU A 208 9.54 -8.19 1.50
CA GLU A 208 9.07 -7.19 2.45
C GLU A 208 9.97 -5.95 2.51
N GLN A 209 11.29 -6.12 2.32
CA GLN A 209 12.23 -4.99 2.30
C GLN A 209 12.00 -4.04 1.13
N VAL A 210 11.66 -4.60 -0.04
CA VAL A 210 11.37 -3.83 -1.25
C VAL A 210 9.97 -3.21 -1.19
N ASP A 211 8.96 -3.96 -0.73
CA ASP A 211 7.58 -3.44 -0.60
C ASP A 211 7.51 -2.21 0.30
N SER A 212 8.24 -2.25 1.41
CA SER A 212 8.32 -1.15 2.37
C SER A 212 9.30 -0.05 1.98
N ALA A 213 9.95 -0.12 0.80
CA ALA A 213 10.96 0.85 0.43
C ALA A 213 10.39 2.26 0.28
N VAL A 214 9.19 2.41 -0.29
CA VAL A 214 8.56 3.72 -0.53
C VAL A 214 8.39 4.49 0.78
N GLU A 215 7.81 3.84 1.78
CA GLU A 215 7.61 4.43 3.11
C GLU A 215 8.92 4.61 3.89
N ARG A 216 9.84 3.64 3.82
CA ARG A 216 11.09 3.69 4.60
C ARG A 216 12.06 4.76 4.11
N LEU A 217 11.99 5.07 2.81
CA LEU A 217 12.78 6.14 2.20
C LEU A 217 12.12 7.51 2.39
N GLY A 218 10.86 7.56 2.84
CA GLY A 218 10.16 8.80 3.15
C GLY A 218 9.82 9.63 1.92
N PHE A 219 9.45 8.97 0.81
CA PHE A 219 8.99 9.69 -0.38
C PHE A 219 7.68 10.44 -0.08
N ALA A 220 7.61 11.68 -0.55
CA ALA A 220 6.39 12.47 -0.51
C ALA A 220 5.63 12.33 -1.85
N PRO A 221 4.28 12.25 -1.83
CA PRO A 221 3.48 12.18 -3.05
C PRO A 221 3.77 13.32 -4.05
N GLU A 222 3.99 14.54 -3.56
CA GLU A 222 4.22 15.72 -4.39
C GLU A 222 5.54 15.64 -5.17
N ASP A 223 6.59 15.13 -4.53
CA ASP A 223 7.90 14.95 -5.15
C ASP A 223 7.82 13.90 -6.26
N LEU A 224 7.13 12.79 -5.99
CA LEU A 224 6.90 11.73 -6.97
C LEU A 224 6.06 12.22 -8.15
N ALA A 225 4.99 12.99 -7.88
CA ALA A 225 4.09 13.50 -8.90
C ALA A 225 4.79 14.50 -9.85
N ALA A 226 5.68 15.35 -9.33
CA ALA A 226 6.37 16.37 -10.10
C ALA A 226 7.28 15.82 -11.20
N GLU A 227 7.70 14.55 -11.09
CA GLU A 227 8.60 13.90 -12.04
C GLU A 227 7.86 13.05 -13.11
N GLN A 228 6.52 13.01 -13.09
CA GLN A 228 5.74 12.15 -13.98
C GLN A 228 5.42 12.81 -15.33
N ASP A 229 5.57 12.04 -16.41
CA ASP A 229 5.04 12.34 -17.73
C ASP A 229 3.89 11.37 -18.04
N VAL A 230 2.65 11.85 -17.85
CA VAL A 230 1.46 11.00 -17.99
C VAL A 230 1.05 10.86 -19.44
N ALA A 231 1.13 9.63 -19.96
CA ALA A 231 0.74 9.29 -21.31
C ALA A 231 -0.21 8.08 -21.34
N ALA A 232 -1.07 8.04 -22.35
CA ALA A 232 -1.90 6.88 -22.61
C ALA A 232 -1.09 5.73 -23.24
N PHE A 233 -1.42 4.50 -22.89
CA PHE A 233 -0.87 3.32 -23.55
C PHE A 233 -1.65 3.00 -24.84
N ASP A 234 -0.93 2.64 -25.92
CA ASP A 234 -1.54 2.18 -27.17
C ASP A 234 -2.34 0.88 -27.00
N SER A 235 -1.93 0.03 -26.05
CA SER A 235 -2.52 -1.28 -25.80
C SER A 235 -2.33 -1.68 -24.34
N LEU A 236 -3.42 -1.61 -23.56
CA LEU A 236 -3.42 -1.91 -22.13
C LEU A 236 -2.73 -3.24 -21.79
N MET A 237 -3.17 -4.36 -22.39
CA MET A 237 -2.57 -5.67 -22.09
C MET A 237 -1.07 -5.73 -22.36
N LYS A 238 -0.57 -5.07 -23.41
CA LYS A 238 0.88 -5.07 -23.73
C LYS A 238 1.71 -4.24 -22.75
N ALA A 239 1.08 -3.29 -22.05
CA ALA A 239 1.77 -2.46 -21.08
C ALA A 239 1.93 -3.16 -19.72
N ILE A 240 1.17 -4.24 -19.48
CA ILE A 240 1.04 -4.90 -18.17
C ILE A 240 1.38 -6.40 -18.23
N THR A 241 1.97 -6.88 -19.33
CA THR A 241 2.43 -8.28 -19.53
C THR A 241 3.76 -8.29 -20.25
#